data_AF-A0A382A111-F1
#
_entry.id   AF-A0A382A111-F1
#
_cell.length_a   1.000
_cell.length_b   1.000
_cell.length_c   1.000
_cell.angle_alpha   90.00
_cell.angle_beta   90.00
_cell.angle_gamma   90.00
#
_symmetry.space_group_name_H-M   'P 1'
#
loop_
_entity.id
_entity.type
_entity.pdbx_description
1 polymer ?
#
loop_
_entity_poly.entity_id
_entity_poly.type
_entity_poly.pdbx_seq_one_letter_code
_entity_poly.pdbx_strand_id
1 'polypeptide(L)'
;VVSNYIYGGLCSLLVVFSMLAIFTYAYDVEHVQYSSAQGSIVECDKLKAENTVSSDRVKDLSGCILVGVNLRNADLRQADLSDADLRGADLTGADLTEADLSGAILYGANLREADLYKADLTDAILSGANLRDAILESAKLDNVKLQYAKLYKTILADTEFTNVDARKANFCGQNLSDKIFFKTNLSGADLAYSNLVYAQLNNADLSDALLKGANLAGVDLSNQDLSGINFRSANLFASNLEGADLTGADLRKTNLINANLKYANLEKAKLSGTELDKADIEGANITGIIFEEFKNEVSLNAKKLQKKSNFPGENFSGANASGINFSESILSGTDFSDSNLKNSSMSEVDFSYADLTNADLSGSDLLGANLVGADLEGADLSNANLSGADLSGANLKNTNLKNSKLFGTKLFGTKLENADLSFSQIDGANFSGSIMHKSILTEVNLSDGFFEGADLSFAKLNDRNLSNIKFHNAILRDVDFTNADLSNADLSNAYLNSATLINANLQGANLFSTDFGGADLTNVDFSGADLRQVYIKNSKLENIVTNSDTKTDSCFKTDIINEIICKIFRIFTPSSPPYETTDELLDNYILRSNNS
;
A
#
# COMPACT_ATOMS: atom_id res chain seq x y z
N VAL A 1 -67.30 23.10 14.07
CA VAL A 1 -67.77 22.45 12.82
C VAL A 1 -66.81 21.30 12.55
N VAL A 2 -67.06 20.18 13.22
CA VAL A 2 -67.51 18.89 12.67
C VAL A 2 -66.41 18.18 11.84
N SER A 3 -66.05 17.03 12.40
CA SER A 3 -65.08 16.03 11.96
C SER A 3 -65.68 15.06 10.92
N ASN A 4 -64.78 14.28 10.32
CA ASN A 4 -64.94 12.94 9.74
C ASN A 4 -65.27 12.77 8.25
N TYR A 5 -64.27 12.24 7.52
CA TYR A 5 -64.32 11.01 6.72
C TYR A 5 -63.02 10.22 7.05
N ILE A 6 -63.06 9.16 7.87
CA ILE A 6 -63.21 7.71 7.53
C ILE A 6 -62.00 7.19 6.70
N TYR A 7 -61.00 6.45 7.23
CA TYR A 7 -60.90 5.10 7.86
C TYR A 7 -60.66 3.91 6.90
N GLY A 8 -59.66 3.10 7.28
CA GLY A 8 -59.46 1.67 6.97
C GLY A 8 -58.04 1.38 6.47
N GLY A 9 -57.10 0.72 7.18
CA GLY A 9 -57.12 -0.36 8.18
C GLY A 9 -56.05 -1.39 7.69
N LEU A 10 -55.09 -1.92 8.44
CA LEU A 10 -55.10 -2.67 9.70
C LEU A 10 -53.70 -2.53 10.37
N CYS A 11 -53.59 -2.26 11.69
CA CYS A 11 -53.33 -3.24 12.78
C CYS A 11 -52.09 -4.12 12.51
N SER A 12 -51.09 -4.28 13.38
CA SER A 12 -51.00 -4.27 14.85
C SER A 12 -49.53 -4.57 15.21
N LEU A 13 -48.88 -3.98 16.20
CA LEU A 13 -48.91 -4.41 17.60
C LEU A 13 -48.20 -3.37 18.49
N LEU A 14 -48.73 -3.18 19.68
CA LEU A 14 -48.30 -2.27 20.74
C LEU A 14 -47.61 -3.10 21.86
N VAL A 15 -46.96 -2.38 22.80
CA VAL A 15 -46.49 -2.82 24.14
C VAL A 15 -45.12 -3.55 24.10
N VAL A 16 -44.05 -3.17 24.81
CA VAL A 16 -43.92 -2.79 26.23
C VAL A 16 -42.68 -1.88 26.46
N PHE A 17 -42.86 -0.93 27.38
CA PHE A 17 -41.88 0.00 27.95
C PHE A 17 -40.93 -0.68 28.96
N SER A 18 -39.68 -0.20 28.99
CA SER A 18 -38.80 0.01 30.18
C SER A 18 -38.19 -1.15 30.99
N MET A 19 -36.85 -0.99 31.14
CA MET A 19 -35.98 -1.18 32.32
C MET A 19 -35.34 -2.55 32.66
N LEU A 20 -33.99 -2.46 32.67
CA LEU A 20 -32.97 -3.04 33.56
C LEU A 20 -32.30 -4.41 33.27
N ALA A 21 -30.98 -4.38 33.52
CA ALA A 21 -29.98 -5.45 33.70
C ALA A 21 -29.36 -6.03 32.41
N ILE A 22 -28.15 -5.63 31.98
CA ILE A 22 -26.78 -5.89 32.49
C ILE A 22 -26.19 -7.26 32.04
N PHE A 23 -25.00 -7.19 31.43
CA PHE A 23 -24.04 -8.23 30.96
C PHE A 23 -24.54 -9.12 29.80
N THR A 24 -23.86 -9.28 28.67
CA THR A 24 -22.43 -9.58 28.41
C THR A 24 -21.99 -9.21 26.99
N TYR A 25 -20.68 -8.98 26.83
CA TYR A 25 -19.86 -8.96 25.60
C TYR A 25 -20.46 -9.57 24.32
N ALA A 26 -20.48 -8.79 23.25
CA ALA A 26 -20.08 -9.21 21.91
C ALA A 26 -19.71 -7.96 21.12
N TYR A 27 -18.45 -7.90 20.68
CA TYR A 27 -17.99 -6.99 19.63
C TYR A 27 -18.72 -7.36 18.35
N ASP A 28 -19.44 -6.41 17.74
CA ASP A 28 -19.75 -6.51 16.32
C ASP A 28 -19.63 -5.15 15.66
N VAL A 29 -18.86 -5.17 14.58
CA VAL A 29 -18.42 -4.02 13.79
C VAL A 29 -19.51 -3.74 12.77
N GLU A 30 -20.42 -2.83 13.07
CA GLU A 30 -21.37 -2.32 12.07
C GLU A 30 -20.86 -1.02 11.43
N HIS A 31 -20.69 -1.11 10.11
CA HIS A 31 -20.43 -0.03 9.17
C HIS A 31 -21.22 1.24 9.51
N VAL A 32 -20.53 2.27 9.99
CA VAL A 32 -21.14 3.60 10.16
C VAL A 32 -21.21 4.28 8.79
N GLN A 33 -22.40 4.27 8.19
CA GLN A 33 -22.77 5.27 7.20
C GLN A 33 -22.81 6.64 7.89
N TYR A 34 -21.79 7.47 7.65
CA TYR A 34 -21.75 8.85 8.13
C TYR A 34 -22.54 9.75 7.19
N SER A 35 -23.80 10.04 7.53
CA SER A 35 -24.48 11.24 7.05
C SER A 35 -24.53 12.27 8.19
N SER A 36 -23.83 13.39 8.04
CA SER A 36 -24.19 14.70 8.63
C SER A 36 -24.59 14.70 10.11
N ALA A 37 -23.64 14.84 11.03
CA ALA A 37 -23.96 15.24 12.41
C ALA A 37 -24.13 16.77 12.57
N GLN A 38 -24.53 17.50 11.53
CA GLN A 38 -24.99 18.91 11.52
C GLN A 38 -24.13 20.02 12.19
N GLY A 39 -22.97 19.69 12.75
CA GLY A 39 -22.01 20.57 13.37
C GLY A 39 -20.93 19.71 14.04
N SER A 40 -19.73 20.24 14.19
CA SER A 40 -18.85 19.77 15.26
C SER A 40 -18.33 20.94 16.12
N ILE A 41 -19.12 21.84 16.71
CA ILE A 41 -20.44 22.41 16.36
C ILE A 41 -20.21 23.93 16.21
N VAL A 42 -19.30 24.35 15.29
CA VAL A 42 -19.13 25.64 14.56
C VAL A 42 -17.65 25.90 14.11
N GLU A 43 -16.59 25.12 14.40
CA GLU A 43 -16.10 23.91 13.69
C GLU A 43 -14.76 23.35 14.26
N CYS A 44 -14.12 23.86 15.29
CA CYS A 44 -14.55 23.81 16.68
C CYS A 44 -14.62 25.25 17.22
N ASP A 45 -15.84 25.77 17.12
CA ASP A 45 -16.48 27.10 17.05
C ASP A 45 -15.76 28.29 16.41
N LYS A 46 -14.50 28.08 16.03
CA LYS A 46 -13.85 28.38 14.74
C LYS A 46 -12.34 28.11 14.90
N LEU A 47 -11.97 27.02 15.60
CA LEU A 47 -10.61 26.71 16.05
C LEU A 47 -9.67 27.90 16.29
N LYS A 48 -10.07 28.85 17.14
CA LYS A 48 -11.32 28.98 17.92
C LYS A 48 -11.85 30.44 17.79
N ALA A 49 -12.17 30.86 16.55
CA ALA A 49 -12.59 32.18 16.00
C ALA A 49 -11.50 33.23 15.77
N GLU A 50 -10.37 33.07 16.44
CA GLU A 50 -9.50 34.15 16.85
C GLU A 50 -8.06 33.67 16.74
N ASN A 51 -7.27 34.40 15.97
CA ASN A 51 -5.86 34.60 16.27
C ASN A 51 -5.68 36.11 16.56
N THR A 52 -6.66 36.76 17.21
CA THR A 52 -6.82 38.23 17.23
C THR A 52 -5.60 38.95 17.83
N VAL A 53 -4.66 39.31 16.95
CA VAL A 53 -3.58 40.32 17.04
C VAL A 53 -2.28 39.97 17.82
N SER A 54 -1.53 38.89 17.51
CA SER A 54 -0.04 38.87 17.55
C SER A 54 0.57 37.52 17.10
N SER A 55 1.87 37.50 16.78
CA SER A 55 2.64 36.40 16.19
C SER A 55 3.17 35.32 17.15
N ASP A 56 2.77 35.30 18.43
CA ASP A 56 3.44 34.52 19.49
C ASP A 56 2.50 33.68 20.39
N ARG A 57 1.38 33.14 19.91
CA ARG A 57 0.50 32.26 20.73
C ARG A 57 0.23 30.90 20.09
N VAL A 58 0.45 29.84 20.88
CA VAL A 58 0.07 28.44 20.67
C VAL A 58 -1.43 28.33 20.37
N LYS A 59 -1.80 27.54 19.34
CA LYS A 59 -3.20 27.33 18.92
C LYS A 59 -3.87 26.30 19.82
N ASP A 60 -4.75 26.73 20.73
CA ASP A 60 -5.52 25.80 21.58
C ASP A 60 -6.72 25.23 20.82
N LEU A 61 -6.59 23.96 20.44
CA LEU A 61 -7.56 23.10 19.77
C LEU A 61 -7.91 21.87 20.65
N SER A 62 -7.53 21.90 21.93
CA SER A 62 -7.70 20.79 22.87
C SER A 62 -9.17 20.38 23.01
N GLY A 63 -9.41 19.06 23.09
CA GLY A 63 -10.72 18.43 23.27
C GLY A 63 -11.73 18.67 22.14
N CYS A 64 -11.31 19.26 21.02
CA CYS A 64 -12.22 19.63 19.94
C CYS A 64 -12.74 18.41 19.17
N ILE A 65 -14.00 18.49 18.75
CA ILE A 65 -14.60 17.51 17.84
C ILE A 65 -14.36 17.98 16.40
N LEU A 66 -13.44 17.33 15.72
CA LEU A 66 -12.92 17.67 14.38
C LEU A 66 -13.07 16.49 13.42
N VAL A 67 -14.10 15.68 13.62
CA VAL A 67 -14.34 14.47 12.83
C VAL A 67 -14.57 14.83 11.36
N GLY A 68 -13.74 14.27 10.47
CA GLY A 68 -13.83 14.47 9.03
C GLY A 68 -13.48 15.89 8.54
N VAL A 69 -12.93 16.74 9.41
CA VAL A 69 -12.59 18.13 9.04
C VAL A 69 -11.48 18.15 7.97
N ASN A 70 -11.49 19.18 7.13
CA ASN A 70 -10.41 19.44 6.18
C ASN A 70 -9.42 20.47 6.77
N LEU A 71 -8.24 20.00 7.14
CA LEU A 71 -7.10 20.75 7.68
C LEU A 71 -5.87 20.64 6.75
N ARG A 72 -6.09 20.43 5.46
CA ARG A 72 -4.99 20.30 4.49
C ARG A 72 -4.10 21.55 4.49
N ASN A 73 -2.79 21.36 4.57
CA ASN A 73 -1.79 22.43 4.63
C ASN A 73 -2.04 23.46 5.75
N ALA A 74 -2.79 23.10 6.80
CA ALA A 74 -3.00 23.98 7.91
C ALA A 74 -1.67 24.20 8.66
N ASP A 75 -1.36 25.45 8.97
CA ASP A 75 -0.32 25.76 9.95
C ASP A 75 -0.90 25.40 11.34
N LEU A 76 -0.37 24.38 11.98
CA LEU A 76 -0.73 23.90 13.31
C LEU A 76 0.53 23.76 14.19
N ARG A 77 1.59 24.51 13.86
CA ARG A 77 2.83 24.51 14.62
C ARG A 77 2.56 24.87 16.06
N GLN A 78 3.12 24.06 16.97
CA GLN A 78 2.96 24.21 18.41
C GLN A 78 1.49 24.25 18.86
N ALA A 79 0.54 23.78 18.04
CA ALA A 79 -0.87 23.73 18.43
C ALA A 79 -1.07 22.72 19.55
N ASP A 80 -1.96 23.03 20.48
CA ASP A 80 -2.46 22.10 21.47
C ASP A 80 -3.72 21.43 20.91
N LEU A 81 -3.58 20.20 20.43
CA LEU A 81 -4.61 19.30 19.92
C LEU A 81 -4.86 18.14 20.89
N SER A 82 -4.45 18.29 22.16
CA SER A 82 -4.61 17.24 23.16
C SER A 82 -6.08 16.82 23.29
N ASP A 83 -6.32 15.51 23.38
CA ASP A 83 -7.66 14.89 23.45
C ASP A 83 -8.64 15.27 22.31
N ALA A 84 -8.16 15.86 21.21
CA ALA A 84 -9.01 16.22 20.08
C ALA A 84 -9.50 14.97 19.31
N ASP A 85 -10.75 15.00 18.85
CA ASP A 85 -11.35 13.96 18.03
C ASP A 85 -11.24 14.31 16.54
N LEU A 86 -10.19 13.80 15.91
CA LEU A 86 -9.81 14.02 14.50
C LEU A 86 -10.16 12.80 13.62
N ARG A 87 -11.11 11.96 14.01
CA ARG A 87 -11.45 10.75 13.25
C ARG A 87 -11.79 11.07 11.81
N GLY A 88 -11.11 10.42 10.87
CA GLY A 88 -11.28 10.64 9.43
C GLY A 88 -10.93 12.05 8.92
N ALA A 89 -10.31 12.91 9.74
CA ALA A 89 -9.89 14.25 9.31
C ALA A 89 -8.84 14.17 8.19
N ASP A 90 -8.83 15.16 7.31
CA ASP A 90 -7.80 15.33 6.28
C ASP A 90 -6.78 16.39 6.72
N LEU A 91 -5.63 15.91 7.21
CA LEU A 91 -4.47 16.68 7.66
C LEU A 91 -3.34 16.66 6.61
N THR A 92 -3.63 16.33 5.35
CA THR A 92 -2.57 16.19 4.33
C THR A 92 -1.75 17.48 4.21
N GLY A 93 -0.44 17.39 4.35
CA GLY A 93 0.50 18.52 4.25
C GLY A 93 0.43 19.52 5.40
N ALA A 94 -0.33 19.25 6.47
CA ALA A 94 -0.42 20.15 7.62
C ALA A 94 0.94 20.25 8.36
N ASP A 95 1.28 21.44 8.82
CA ASP A 95 2.49 21.67 9.63
C ASP A 95 2.13 21.57 11.11
N LEU A 96 2.41 20.43 11.72
CA LEU A 96 2.18 20.08 13.12
C LEU A 96 3.50 20.09 13.93
N THR A 97 4.52 20.83 13.46
CA THR A 97 5.82 20.88 14.13
C THR A 97 5.64 21.31 15.59
N GLU A 98 6.16 20.51 16.52
CA GLU A 98 6.06 20.71 17.98
C GLU A 98 4.62 20.79 18.52
N ALA A 99 3.61 20.32 17.77
CA ALA A 99 2.22 20.27 18.24
C ALA A 99 2.03 19.21 19.34
N ASP A 100 1.14 19.46 20.29
CA ASP A 100 0.70 18.50 21.30
C ASP A 100 -0.56 17.79 20.80
N LEU A 101 -0.46 16.53 20.40
CA LEU A 101 -1.56 15.65 20.03
C LEU A 101 -1.80 14.55 21.08
N SER A 102 -1.36 14.77 22.33
CA SER A 102 -1.48 13.76 23.37
C SER A 102 -2.94 13.35 23.59
N GLY A 103 -3.22 12.05 23.63
CA GLY A 103 -4.58 11.51 23.77
C GLY A 103 -5.52 11.72 22.58
N ALA A 104 -5.09 12.38 21.50
CA ALA A 104 -5.95 12.67 20.36
C ALA A 104 -6.42 11.40 19.62
N ILE A 105 -7.64 11.44 19.07
CA ILE A 105 -8.26 10.33 18.34
C ILE A 105 -8.22 10.62 16.83
N LEU A 106 -7.27 10.00 16.13
CA LEU A 106 -7.05 10.15 14.69
C LEU A 106 -7.43 8.87 13.90
N TYR A 107 -8.41 8.10 14.38
CA TYR A 107 -8.82 6.87 13.70
C TYR A 107 -9.17 7.14 12.23
N GLY A 108 -8.48 6.45 11.31
CA GLY A 108 -8.67 6.61 9.86
C GLY A 108 -8.34 7.99 9.29
N ALA A 109 -7.68 8.88 10.05
CA ALA A 109 -7.30 10.21 9.57
C ALA A 109 -6.22 10.12 8.48
N ASN A 110 -6.19 11.13 7.61
CA ASN A 110 -5.22 11.24 6.54
C ASN A 110 -4.15 12.28 6.90
N LEU A 111 -2.96 11.83 7.32
CA LEU A 111 -1.82 12.66 7.72
C LEU A 111 -0.70 12.66 6.68
N ARG A 112 -1.01 12.38 5.42
CA ARG A 112 0.03 12.27 4.40
C ARG A 112 0.79 13.57 4.25
N GLU A 113 2.11 13.50 4.17
CA GLU A 113 2.98 14.69 4.04
C GLU A 113 2.89 15.69 5.20
N ALA A 114 2.19 15.36 6.29
CA ALA A 114 2.13 16.23 7.46
C ALA A 114 3.51 16.28 8.14
N ASP A 115 3.88 17.46 8.63
CA ASP A 115 5.12 17.67 9.38
C ASP A 115 4.84 17.60 10.87
N LEU A 116 5.14 16.46 11.51
CA LEU A 116 5.01 16.25 12.95
C LEU A 116 6.38 16.27 13.64
N TYR A 117 7.37 16.99 13.10
CA TYR A 117 8.68 17.12 13.74
C TYR A 117 8.53 17.55 15.21
N LYS A 118 9.06 16.74 16.14
CA LYS A 118 8.95 16.95 17.61
C LYS A 118 7.52 17.05 18.16
N ALA A 119 6.50 16.62 17.43
CA ALA A 119 5.14 16.58 17.97
C ALA A 119 5.02 15.55 19.11
N ASP A 120 4.14 15.82 20.07
CA ASP A 120 3.82 14.88 21.14
C ASP A 120 2.56 14.09 20.77
N LEU A 121 2.70 12.80 20.46
CA LEU A 121 1.57 11.91 20.15
C LEU A 121 1.28 10.96 21.31
N THR A 122 1.80 11.21 22.52
CA THR A 122 1.64 10.29 23.65
C THR A 122 0.18 9.89 23.87
N ASP A 123 -0.10 8.59 24.00
CA ASP A 123 -1.44 8.02 24.17
C ASP A 123 -2.43 8.24 23.00
N ALA A 124 -2.01 8.80 21.86
CA ALA A 124 -2.88 9.05 20.71
C ALA A 124 -3.34 7.78 19.99
N ILE A 125 -4.52 7.84 19.36
CA ILE A 125 -5.13 6.73 18.62
C ILE A 125 -5.10 7.00 17.11
N LEU A 126 -4.12 6.42 16.42
CA LEU A 126 -3.91 6.54 14.98
C LEU A 126 -4.30 5.25 14.23
N SER A 127 -5.14 4.39 14.80
CA SER A 127 -5.50 3.13 14.16
C SER A 127 -6.16 3.39 12.79
N GLY A 128 -5.67 2.74 11.74
CA GLY A 128 -6.09 2.91 10.35
C GLY A 128 -5.70 4.24 9.70
N ALA A 129 -4.96 5.12 10.41
CA ALA A 129 -4.52 6.39 9.88
C ALA A 129 -3.50 6.21 8.74
N ASN A 130 -3.47 7.17 7.83
CA ASN A 130 -2.54 7.20 6.72
C ASN A 130 -1.42 8.21 7.00
N LEU A 131 -0.26 7.73 7.44
CA LEU A 131 0.94 8.53 7.77
C LEU A 131 1.98 8.50 6.65
N ARG A 132 1.56 8.07 5.44
CA ARG A 132 2.47 7.92 4.32
C ARG A 132 3.17 9.25 4.00
N ASP A 133 4.48 9.23 3.83
CA ASP A 133 5.30 10.40 3.51
C ASP A 133 5.28 11.51 4.61
N ALA A 134 4.75 11.24 5.81
CA ALA A 134 4.76 12.19 6.94
C ALA A 134 6.15 12.30 7.60
N ILE A 135 6.45 13.44 8.22
CA ILE A 135 7.65 13.63 9.04
C ILE A 135 7.28 13.39 10.50
N LEU A 136 7.86 12.38 11.13
CA LEU A 136 7.76 12.14 12.57
C LEU A 136 9.13 12.26 13.25
N GLU A 137 10.11 12.93 12.63
CA GLU A 137 11.44 13.05 13.24
C GLU A 137 11.33 13.61 14.67
N SER A 138 11.94 12.92 15.64
CA SER A 138 11.89 13.25 17.08
C SER A 138 10.49 13.36 17.69
N ALA A 139 9.44 12.85 17.04
CA ALA A 139 8.09 12.81 17.62
C ALA A 139 8.01 11.79 18.76
N LYS A 140 7.22 12.09 19.80
CA LYS A 140 6.99 11.17 20.93
C LYS A 140 5.85 10.22 20.60
N LEU A 141 6.11 8.92 20.66
CA LEU A 141 5.16 7.87 20.31
C LEU A 141 4.79 6.97 21.48
N ASP A 142 5.03 7.40 22.72
CA ASP A 142 4.73 6.59 23.91
C ASP A 142 3.26 6.17 23.96
N ASN A 143 3.02 4.86 24.08
CA ASN A 143 1.68 4.23 24.17
C ASN A 143 0.74 4.48 22.95
N VAL A 144 1.27 4.93 21.81
CA VAL A 144 0.45 5.20 20.63
C VAL A 144 -0.20 3.93 20.08
N LYS A 145 -1.43 4.05 19.60
CA LYS A 145 -2.14 3.00 18.87
C LYS A 145 -2.03 3.21 17.35
N LEU A 146 -1.26 2.36 16.68
CA LEU A 146 -1.02 2.36 15.23
C LEU A 146 -1.66 1.17 14.51
N GLN A 147 -2.65 0.48 15.09
CA GLN A 147 -3.18 -0.73 14.43
C GLN A 147 -3.67 -0.43 13.02
N TYR A 148 -3.27 -1.22 12.03
CA TYR A 148 -3.62 -1.01 10.61
C TYR A 148 -3.17 0.34 10.01
N ALA A 149 -2.34 1.12 10.71
CA ALA A 149 -1.84 2.38 10.21
C ALA A 149 -0.86 2.15 9.05
N LYS A 150 -0.79 3.12 8.13
CA LYS A 150 0.14 3.08 7.00
C LYS A 150 1.32 3.99 7.28
N LEU A 151 2.50 3.41 7.51
CA LEU A 151 3.75 4.13 7.77
C LEU A 151 4.76 4.00 6.62
N TYR A 152 4.29 3.64 5.42
CA TYR A 152 5.14 3.59 4.24
C TYR A 152 5.72 5.00 3.91
N LYS A 153 7.03 5.08 3.68
CA LYS A 153 7.83 6.29 3.46
C LYS A 153 7.79 7.37 4.55
N THR A 154 7.30 7.06 5.75
CA THR A 154 7.33 7.98 6.89
C THR A 154 8.78 8.22 7.37
N ILE A 155 9.12 9.47 7.70
CA ILE A 155 10.42 9.78 8.31
C ILE A 155 10.32 9.58 9.82
N LEU A 156 10.92 8.50 10.31
CA LEU A 156 10.92 8.12 11.72
C LEU A 156 12.28 8.41 12.40
N ALA A 157 13.11 9.32 11.88
CA ALA A 157 14.42 9.57 12.48
C ALA A 157 14.30 10.01 13.95
N ASP A 158 15.18 9.53 14.82
CA ASP A 158 15.19 9.88 16.24
C ASP A 158 13.86 9.62 16.99
N THR A 159 13.03 8.67 16.52
CA THR A 159 11.82 8.21 17.23
C THR A 159 12.04 6.89 17.96
N GLU A 160 11.39 6.74 19.11
CA GLU A 160 11.33 5.49 19.85
C GLU A 160 9.91 4.93 19.86
N PHE A 161 9.78 3.60 19.77
CA PHE A 161 8.51 2.89 19.86
C PHE A 161 8.43 2.21 21.23
N THR A 162 7.86 2.93 22.20
CA THR A 162 7.71 2.47 23.59
C THR A 162 6.24 2.18 23.88
N ASN A 163 5.93 0.92 24.20
CA ASN A 163 4.57 0.40 24.41
C ASN A 163 3.59 0.72 23.25
N VAL A 164 4.09 0.86 22.04
CA VAL A 164 3.25 1.15 20.87
C VAL A 164 2.49 -0.12 20.47
N ASP A 165 1.21 0.02 20.13
CA ASP A 165 0.44 -1.07 19.53
C ASP A 165 0.36 -0.86 18.01
N ALA A 166 1.29 -1.46 17.28
CA ALA A 166 1.42 -1.37 15.83
C ALA A 166 0.96 -2.66 15.10
N ARG A 167 0.00 -3.39 15.69
CA ARG A 167 -0.54 -4.61 15.09
C ARG A 167 -1.07 -4.38 13.69
N LYS A 168 -0.64 -5.21 12.74
CA LYS A 168 -1.04 -5.13 11.32
C LYS A 168 -0.77 -3.77 10.67
N ALA A 169 0.09 -2.95 11.26
CA ALA A 169 0.56 -1.71 10.64
C ALA A 169 1.47 -2.04 9.46
N ASN A 170 1.54 -1.14 8.49
CA ASN A 170 2.37 -1.29 7.30
C ASN A 170 3.65 -0.45 7.43
N PHE A 171 4.77 -1.14 7.62
CA PHE A 171 6.14 -0.65 7.62
C PHE A 171 6.95 -1.17 6.42
N CYS A 172 6.30 -1.68 5.37
CA CYS A 172 6.97 -2.28 4.22
C CYS A 172 8.03 -1.31 3.65
N GLY A 173 9.26 -1.79 3.43
CA GLY A 173 10.34 -0.96 2.88
C GLY A 173 10.82 0.21 3.76
N GLN A 174 10.41 0.31 5.03
CA GLN A 174 10.83 1.40 5.92
C GLN A 174 12.30 1.33 6.32
N ASN A 175 12.90 2.50 6.59
CA ASN A 175 14.17 2.56 7.28
C ASN A 175 13.96 2.63 8.80
N LEU A 176 14.16 1.49 9.45
CA LEU A 176 14.02 1.26 10.88
C LEU A 176 15.37 0.91 11.52
N SER A 177 16.48 1.24 10.88
CA SER A 177 17.81 0.97 11.42
C SER A 177 17.99 1.66 12.77
N ASP A 178 18.67 0.96 13.69
CA ASP A 178 19.01 1.42 15.03
C ASP A 178 17.80 1.81 15.92
N LYS A 179 16.57 1.47 15.49
CA LYS A 179 15.34 1.81 16.21
C LYS A 179 15.14 0.97 17.46
N ILE A 180 14.52 1.58 18.47
CA ILE A 180 14.14 0.90 19.71
C ILE A 180 12.64 0.57 19.65
N PHE A 181 12.32 -0.72 19.76
CA PHE A 181 10.94 -1.25 19.84
C PHE A 181 10.69 -1.86 21.22
N PHE A 182 10.70 -1.02 22.26
CA PHE A 182 10.51 -1.49 23.62
C PHE A 182 9.05 -1.79 23.91
N LYS A 183 8.72 -3.07 24.18
CA LYS A 183 7.34 -3.54 24.47
C LYS A 183 6.33 -3.18 23.38
N THR A 184 6.80 -3.01 22.15
CA THR A 184 5.93 -2.68 21.02
C THR A 184 5.28 -3.95 20.48
N ASN A 185 3.98 -3.88 20.22
CA ASN A 185 3.27 -4.97 19.55
C ASN A 185 3.33 -4.78 18.03
N LEU A 186 4.12 -5.61 17.35
CA LEU A 186 4.25 -5.67 15.90
C LEU A 186 3.55 -6.91 15.31
N SER A 187 2.66 -7.58 16.06
CA SER A 187 2.06 -8.82 15.58
C SER A 187 1.21 -8.58 14.33
N GLY A 188 1.43 -9.42 13.32
CA GLY A 188 0.84 -9.28 11.98
C GLY A 188 1.26 -8.05 11.19
N ALA A 189 2.21 -7.24 11.66
CA ALA A 189 2.68 -6.06 10.94
C ALA A 189 3.40 -6.44 9.65
N ASP A 190 3.24 -5.63 8.61
CA ASP A 190 3.97 -5.78 7.35
C ASP A 190 5.31 -5.05 7.46
N LEU A 191 6.39 -5.81 7.70
CA LEU A 191 7.77 -5.34 7.77
C LEU A 191 8.58 -5.81 6.55
N ALA A 192 7.92 -6.29 5.49
CA ALA A 192 8.60 -6.86 4.33
C ALA A 192 9.53 -5.82 3.69
N TYR A 193 10.72 -6.25 3.27
CA TYR A 193 11.73 -5.40 2.63
C TYR A 193 12.20 -4.17 3.44
N SER A 194 11.83 -4.06 4.72
CA SER A 194 12.29 -2.98 5.59
C SER A 194 13.77 -3.13 5.96
N ASN A 195 14.43 -2.03 6.28
CA ASN A 195 15.79 -2.00 6.82
C ASN A 195 15.74 -1.91 8.34
N LEU A 196 16.04 -3.01 9.03
CA LEU A 196 16.00 -3.17 10.50
C LEU A 196 17.40 -3.36 11.10
N VAL A 197 18.46 -3.02 10.36
CA VAL A 197 19.84 -3.22 10.80
C VAL A 197 20.06 -2.63 12.20
N TYR A 198 20.54 -3.47 13.12
CA TYR A 198 20.76 -3.15 14.55
C TYR A 198 19.54 -2.62 15.32
N ALA A 199 18.30 -2.81 14.84
CA ALA A 199 17.10 -2.49 15.60
C ALA A 199 17.00 -3.36 16.87
N GLN A 200 16.48 -2.78 17.95
CA GLN A 200 16.27 -3.46 19.22
C GLN A 200 14.85 -4.04 19.28
N LEU A 201 14.72 -5.32 18.95
CA LEU A 201 13.44 -6.04 18.84
C LEU A 201 13.18 -7.05 19.96
N ASN A 202 14.14 -7.31 20.84
CA ASN A 202 14.08 -8.35 21.88
C ASN A 202 12.84 -8.30 22.80
N ASN A 203 12.22 -7.13 22.99
CA ASN A 203 11.02 -6.94 23.80
C ASN A 203 9.75 -6.66 22.96
N ALA A 204 9.84 -6.74 21.63
CA ALA A 204 8.71 -6.58 20.74
C ALA A 204 7.99 -7.91 20.51
N ASP A 205 6.69 -7.85 20.25
CA ASP A 205 5.89 -9.00 19.79
C ASP A 205 5.90 -9.02 18.26
N LEU A 206 6.55 -10.03 17.67
CA LEU A 206 6.67 -10.23 16.22
C LEU A 206 5.78 -11.37 15.69
N SER A 207 4.86 -11.92 16.49
CA SER A 207 4.03 -13.05 16.05
C SER A 207 3.25 -12.70 14.77
N ASP A 208 3.25 -13.60 13.78
CA ASP A 208 2.62 -13.41 12.45
C ASP A 208 3.14 -12.21 11.63
N ALA A 209 4.21 -11.53 12.04
CA ALA A 209 4.76 -10.42 11.27
C ALA A 209 5.33 -10.88 9.92
N LEU A 210 5.19 -10.05 8.88
CA LEU A 210 5.71 -10.33 7.55
C LEU A 210 7.12 -9.76 7.43
N LEU A 211 8.15 -10.61 7.35
CA LEU A 211 9.56 -10.21 7.31
C LEU A 211 10.29 -10.66 6.03
N LYS A 212 9.53 -11.02 4.99
CA LYS A 212 10.08 -11.41 3.69
C LYS A 212 10.98 -10.31 3.13
N GLY A 213 12.20 -10.67 2.74
CA GLY A 213 13.19 -9.76 2.15
C GLY A 213 13.69 -8.62 3.05
N ALA A 214 13.29 -8.58 4.33
CA ALA A 214 13.74 -7.54 5.25
C ALA A 214 15.23 -7.69 5.58
N ASN A 215 15.88 -6.58 5.94
CA ASN A 215 17.28 -6.55 6.34
C ASN A 215 17.41 -6.43 7.87
N LEU A 216 17.59 -7.57 8.54
CA LEU A 216 17.74 -7.71 9.98
C LEU A 216 19.20 -8.00 10.40
N ALA A 217 20.18 -7.52 9.64
CA ALA A 217 21.57 -7.79 9.96
C ALA A 217 21.93 -7.24 11.35
N GLY A 218 22.58 -8.07 12.17
CA GLY A 218 23.02 -7.71 13.53
C GLY A 218 21.92 -7.50 14.57
N VAL A 219 20.66 -7.83 14.26
CA VAL A 219 19.54 -7.71 15.21
C VAL A 219 19.58 -8.81 16.27
N ASP A 220 19.14 -8.49 17.48
CA ASP A 220 18.91 -9.47 18.56
C ASP A 220 17.43 -9.92 18.61
N LEU A 221 17.21 -11.18 18.25
CA LEU A 221 15.95 -11.91 18.23
C LEU A 221 15.96 -13.11 19.20
N SER A 222 16.88 -13.11 20.17
CA SER A 222 17.01 -14.24 21.10
C SER A 222 15.74 -14.48 21.91
N ASN A 223 15.40 -15.77 22.10
CA ASN A 223 14.24 -16.25 22.86
C ASN A 223 12.86 -15.73 22.38
N GLN A 224 12.76 -15.20 21.16
CA GLN A 224 11.50 -14.76 20.58
C GLN A 224 10.68 -15.94 20.05
N ASP A 225 9.34 -15.79 20.08
CA ASP A 225 8.43 -16.67 19.33
C ASP A 225 8.33 -16.16 17.89
N LEU A 226 8.99 -16.89 17.00
CA LEU A 226 9.04 -16.65 15.56
C LEU A 226 8.47 -17.87 14.81
N SER A 227 7.57 -18.62 15.46
CA SER A 227 6.97 -19.81 14.87
C SER A 227 6.13 -19.43 13.63
N GLY A 228 6.28 -20.21 12.55
CA GLY A 228 5.61 -19.97 11.27
C GLY A 228 6.04 -18.71 10.51
N ILE A 229 7.00 -17.94 11.04
CA ILE A 229 7.36 -16.65 10.44
C ILE A 229 7.93 -16.80 9.03
N ASN A 230 7.66 -15.81 8.18
CA ASN A 230 8.19 -15.76 6.82
C ASN A 230 9.44 -14.87 6.75
N PHE A 231 10.61 -15.50 6.71
CA PHE A 231 11.92 -14.87 6.52
C PHE A 231 12.48 -15.06 5.12
N ARG A 232 11.66 -15.49 4.13
CA ARG A 232 12.16 -15.79 2.79
C ARG A 232 12.94 -14.62 2.20
N SER A 233 14.15 -14.91 1.71
CA SER A 233 15.09 -13.93 1.16
C SER A 233 15.51 -12.79 2.12
N ALA A 234 15.19 -12.87 3.41
CA ALA A 234 15.62 -11.88 4.39
C ALA A 234 17.13 -11.95 4.65
N ASN A 235 17.72 -10.84 5.07
CA ASN A 235 19.11 -10.77 5.50
C ASN A 235 19.20 -10.78 7.02
N LEU A 236 19.60 -11.91 7.59
CA LEU A 236 19.84 -12.13 9.02
C LEU A 236 21.34 -12.30 9.33
N PHE A 237 22.21 -11.74 8.48
CA PHE A 237 23.66 -11.78 8.66
C PHE A 237 24.06 -11.31 10.06
N ALA A 238 24.87 -12.12 10.76
CA ALA A 238 25.38 -11.84 12.10
C ALA A 238 24.31 -11.49 13.16
N SER A 239 23.05 -11.90 12.95
CA SER A 239 21.97 -11.73 13.94
C SER A 239 22.08 -12.72 15.10
N ASN A 240 21.45 -12.40 16.23
CA ASN A 240 21.33 -13.29 17.39
C ASN A 240 19.93 -13.93 17.44
N LEU A 241 19.85 -15.24 17.24
CA LEU A 241 18.64 -16.05 17.28
C LEU A 241 18.73 -17.13 18.39
N GLU A 242 19.59 -16.92 19.39
CA GLU A 242 19.78 -17.89 20.49
C GLU A 242 18.45 -18.19 21.21
N GLY A 243 18.08 -19.47 21.29
CA GLY A 243 16.87 -19.93 21.95
C GLY A 243 15.55 -19.50 21.27
N ALA A 244 15.59 -18.88 20.09
CA ALA A 244 14.38 -18.47 19.38
C ALA A 244 13.55 -19.68 18.91
N ASP A 245 12.23 -19.56 18.93
CA ASP A 245 11.34 -20.56 18.34
C ASP A 245 11.09 -20.23 16.86
N LEU A 246 11.65 -21.03 15.96
CA LEU A 246 11.51 -20.94 14.51
C LEU A 246 10.71 -22.14 13.96
N THR A 247 9.86 -22.77 14.78
CA THR A 247 9.09 -23.95 14.36
C THR A 247 8.24 -23.61 13.13
N GLY A 248 8.42 -24.35 12.04
CA GLY A 248 7.70 -24.15 10.79
C GLY A 248 8.06 -22.87 10.03
N ALA A 249 9.07 -22.12 10.46
CA ALA A 249 9.48 -20.88 9.82
C ALA A 249 9.95 -21.12 8.37
N ASP A 250 9.70 -20.15 7.51
CA ASP A 250 10.18 -20.15 6.14
C ASP A 250 11.46 -19.33 6.01
N LEU A 251 12.59 -20.03 5.92
CA LEU A 251 13.94 -19.47 5.88
C LEU A 251 14.59 -19.64 4.49
N ARG A 252 13.80 -19.89 3.44
CA ARG A 252 14.36 -20.15 2.10
C ARG A 252 15.06 -18.91 1.54
N LYS A 253 16.25 -19.11 0.99
CA LYS A 253 17.12 -18.04 0.46
C LYS A 253 17.51 -16.97 1.49
N THR A 254 17.31 -17.23 2.77
CA THR A 254 17.68 -16.32 3.85
C THR A 254 19.20 -16.33 4.05
N ASN A 255 19.80 -15.15 4.27
CA ASN A 255 21.21 -15.05 4.65
C ASN A 255 21.34 -15.14 6.17
N LEU A 256 21.90 -16.24 6.67
CA LEU A 256 22.20 -16.49 8.09
C LEU A 256 23.72 -16.62 8.33
N ILE A 257 24.55 -16.10 7.43
CA ILE A 257 26.00 -16.15 7.58
C ILE A 257 26.40 -15.45 8.89
N ASN A 258 27.25 -16.11 9.69
CA ASN A 258 27.68 -15.69 11.04
C ASN A 258 26.55 -15.51 12.09
N ALA A 259 25.32 -15.97 11.85
CA ALA A 259 24.25 -15.85 12.85
C ALA A 259 24.45 -16.79 14.05
N ASN A 260 23.99 -16.38 15.24
CA ASN A 260 23.94 -17.23 16.43
C ASN A 260 22.58 -17.94 16.52
N LEU A 261 22.52 -19.25 16.26
CA LEU A 261 21.33 -20.09 16.31
C LEU A 261 21.39 -21.10 17.47
N LYS A 262 22.22 -20.85 18.50
CA LYS A 262 22.35 -21.77 19.63
C LYS A 262 21.01 -22.04 20.28
N TYR A 263 20.71 -23.31 20.52
CA TYR A 263 19.45 -23.75 21.15
C TYR A 263 18.16 -23.28 20.46
N ALA A 264 18.24 -22.74 19.23
CA ALA A 264 17.07 -22.33 18.48
C ALA A 264 16.24 -23.55 18.06
N ASN A 265 14.91 -23.41 18.02
CA ASN A 265 14.02 -24.46 17.58
C ASN A 265 13.67 -24.31 16.09
N LEU A 266 14.33 -25.05 15.21
CA LEU A 266 14.11 -25.06 13.77
C LEU A 266 13.22 -26.24 13.32
N GLU A 267 12.40 -26.81 14.21
CA GLU A 267 11.55 -27.94 13.85
C GLU A 267 10.68 -27.59 12.64
N LYS A 268 10.68 -28.43 11.59
CA LYS A 268 9.90 -28.22 10.36
C LYS A 268 10.18 -26.92 9.60
N ALA A 269 11.27 -26.22 9.91
CA ALA A 269 11.66 -25.03 9.16
C ALA A 269 12.05 -25.38 7.71
N LYS A 270 11.78 -24.47 6.77
CA LYS A 270 12.12 -24.60 5.34
C LYS A 270 13.48 -23.92 5.08
N LEU A 271 14.52 -24.68 4.67
CA LEU A 271 15.91 -24.16 4.53
C LEU A 271 16.49 -24.19 3.10
N SER A 272 15.65 -24.38 2.07
CA SER A 272 16.16 -24.43 0.69
C SER A 272 16.81 -23.09 0.28
N GLY A 273 18.10 -23.14 -0.07
CA GLY A 273 18.89 -21.97 -0.48
C GLY A 273 19.33 -21.05 0.66
N THR A 274 19.09 -21.42 1.93
CA THR A 274 19.57 -20.63 3.08
C THR A 274 21.10 -20.65 3.15
N GLU A 275 21.72 -19.50 3.37
CA GLU A 275 23.17 -19.38 3.55
C GLU A 275 23.51 -19.47 5.05
N LEU A 276 24.17 -20.54 5.47
CA LEU A 276 24.49 -20.82 6.88
C LEU A 276 26.00 -20.80 7.18
N ASP A 277 26.81 -20.25 6.28
CA ASP A 277 28.26 -20.24 6.44
C ASP A 277 28.66 -19.59 7.77
N LYS A 278 29.38 -20.33 8.62
CA LYS A 278 29.83 -19.91 9.96
C LYS A 278 28.71 -19.58 10.96
N ALA A 279 27.46 -19.97 10.70
CA ALA A 279 26.41 -19.89 11.71
C ALA A 279 26.69 -20.83 12.89
N ASP A 280 26.43 -20.39 14.11
CA ASP A 280 26.57 -21.22 15.31
C ASP A 280 25.25 -21.94 15.61
N ILE A 281 25.21 -23.24 15.34
CA ILE A 281 24.00 -24.07 15.48
C ILE A 281 24.07 -25.02 16.69
N GLU A 282 24.95 -24.76 17.66
CA GLU A 282 25.10 -25.62 18.83
C GLU A 282 23.78 -25.81 19.59
N GLY A 283 23.31 -27.06 19.69
CA GLY A 283 22.09 -27.39 20.43
C GLY A 283 20.78 -27.00 19.74
N ALA A 284 20.80 -26.51 18.49
CA ALA A 284 19.59 -26.19 17.74
C ALA A 284 18.75 -27.46 17.45
N ASN A 285 17.43 -27.38 17.61
CA ASN A 285 16.52 -28.46 17.22
C ASN A 285 16.26 -28.40 15.71
N ILE A 286 16.89 -29.28 14.94
CA ILE A 286 16.76 -29.35 13.49
C ILE A 286 15.85 -30.50 13.02
N THR A 287 14.96 -30.97 13.90
CA THR A 287 14.11 -32.12 13.60
C THR A 287 13.08 -31.78 12.51
N GLY A 288 12.97 -32.63 11.49
CA GLY A 288 11.96 -32.44 10.45
C GLY A 288 12.19 -31.23 9.55
N ILE A 289 13.38 -30.62 9.57
CA ILE A 289 13.74 -29.57 8.62
C ILE A 289 13.44 -30.03 7.19
N ILE A 290 12.84 -29.12 6.43
CA ILE A 290 12.42 -29.35 5.06
C ILE A 290 13.53 -28.81 4.15
N PHE A 291 14.38 -29.73 3.66
CA PHE A 291 15.34 -29.52 2.58
C PHE A 291 14.73 -30.01 1.26
N GLU A 292 14.10 -29.12 0.50
CA GLU A 292 13.61 -29.50 -0.83
C GLU A 292 14.75 -29.45 -1.86
N GLU A 293 15.33 -30.62 -2.16
CA GLU A 293 15.99 -30.93 -3.43
C GLU A 293 14.92 -31.49 -4.39
N PHE A 294 14.59 -30.72 -5.44
CA PHE A 294 13.57 -31.10 -6.42
C PHE A 294 13.98 -32.36 -7.22
N LYS A 295 13.48 -33.53 -6.82
CA LYS A 295 13.23 -34.65 -7.74
C LYS A 295 11.78 -34.55 -8.25
N ASN A 296 11.62 -34.67 -9.56
CA ASN A 296 10.39 -34.52 -10.35
C ASN A 296 9.22 -35.48 -10.02
N GLU A 297 9.04 -35.93 -8.77
CA GLU A 297 7.86 -36.68 -8.38
C GLU A 297 6.76 -35.77 -7.85
N VAL A 298 5.54 -35.99 -8.33
CA VAL A 298 4.33 -35.39 -7.78
C VAL A 298 4.22 -35.72 -6.29
N SER A 299 4.11 -34.67 -5.47
CA SER A 299 3.99 -34.75 -4.02
C SER A 299 2.75 -35.57 -3.59
N LEU A 300 2.86 -36.27 -2.46
CA LEU A 300 1.79 -37.15 -1.96
C LEU A 300 0.45 -36.43 -1.78
N ASN A 301 0.47 -35.19 -1.28
CA ASN A 301 -0.72 -34.36 -1.13
C ASN A 301 -1.27 -33.89 -2.49
N ALA A 302 -0.45 -33.64 -3.51
CA ALA A 302 -0.91 -33.31 -4.86
C ALA A 302 -1.48 -34.51 -5.65
N LYS A 303 -1.18 -35.76 -5.28
CA LYS A 303 -1.67 -36.96 -6.01
C LYS A 303 -3.20 -37.08 -6.04
N LYS A 304 -3.92 -36.41 -5.14
CA LYS A 304 -5.39 -36.38 -5.12
C LYS A 304 -5.98 -35.36 -6.10
N LEU A 305 -5.17 -34.47 -6.67
CA LEU A 305 -5.61 -33.49 -7.65
C LEU A 305 -5.86 -34.16 -9.00
N GLN A 306 -7.08 -33.99 -9.48
CA GLN A 306 -7.54 -34.39 -10.80
C GLN A 306 -8.56 -33.37 -11.31
N LYS A 307 -8.96 -33.46 -12.58
CA LYS A 307 -10.01 -32.62 -13.14
C LYS A 307 -11.29 -32.68 -12.28
N LYS A 308 -11.92 -31.53 -12.01
CA LYS A 308 -13.13 -31.39 -11.15
C LYS A 308 -12.94 -31.84 -9.70
N SER A 309 -11.73 -31.67 -9.16
CA SER A 309 -11.50 -31.88 -7.73
C SER A 309 -12.25 -30.84 -6.89
N ASN A 310 -12.54 -31.17 -5.64
CA ASN A 310 -13.24 -30.27 -4.72
C ASN A 310 -12.59 -30.35 -3.34
N PHE A 311 -11.69 -29.41 -3.05
CA PHE A 311 -10.88 -29.36 -1.82
C PHE A 311 -10.70 -27.90 -1.33
N PRO A 312 -11.76 -27.15 -1.05
CA PRO A 312 -11.64 -25.77 -0.55
C PRO A 312 -10.93 -25.74 0.81
N GLY A 313 -10.06 -24.75 1.02
CA GLY A 313 -9.31 -24.55 2.28
C GLY A 313 -8.21 -25.57 2.57
N GLU A 314 -7.98 -26.53 1.68
CA GLU A 314 -6.98 -27.58 1.89
C GLU A 314 -5.55 -27.05 1.77
N ASN A 315 -4.62 -27.65 2.54
CA ASN A 315 -3.20 -27.30 2.49
C ASN A 315 -2.44 -28.18 1.46
N PHE A 316 -1.96 -27.50 0.43
CA PHE A 316 -1.04 -27.95 -0.62
C PHE A 316 0.26 -27.13 -0.64
N SER A 317 0.65 -26.52 0.47
CA SER A 317 1.91 -25.76 0.56
C SER A 317 3.10 -26.65 0.22
N GLY A 318 4.05 -26.11 -0.55
CA GLY A 318 5.21 -26.84 -1.07
C GLY A 318 4.87 -28.02 -2.01
N ALA A 319 3.60 -28.22 -2.37
CA ALA A 319 3.22 -29.36 -3.19
C ALA A 319 3.86 -29.28 -4.57
N ASN A 320 4.53 -30.36 -5.00
CA ASN A 320 4.84 -30.55 -6.41
C ASN A 320 3.63 -31.15 -7.11
N ALA A 321 2.94 -30.35 -7.92
CA ALA A 321 1.82 -30.74 -8.79
C ALA A 321 2.13 -30.46 -10.27
N SER A 322 3.41 -30.31 -10.63
CA SER A 322 3.82 -29.93 -11.99
C SER A 322 3.25 -30.89 -13.05
N GLY A 323 2.66 -30.32 -14.09
CA GLY A 323 2.11 -31.04 -15.24
C GLY A 323 0.78 -31.76 -14.99
N ILE A 324 0.18 -31.62 -13.80
CA ILE A 324 -1.10 -32.28 -13.51
C ILE A 324 -2.25 -31.51 -14.18
N ASN A 325 -3.29 -32.23 -14.59
CA ASN A 325 -4.54 -31.64 -15.02
C ASN A 325 -5.58 -31.71 -13.90
N PHE A 326 -5.93 -30.52 -13.38
CA PHE A 326 -7.00 -30.34 -12.42
C PHE A 326 -7.90 -29.14 -12.77
N SER A 327 -8.13 -28.93 -14.07
CA SER A 327 -9.12 -27.97 -14.59
C SER A 327 -10.51 -28.17 -13.97
N GLU A 328 -11.32 -27.11 -13.94
CA GLU A 328 -12.69 -27.09 -13.41
C GLU A 328 -12.80 -27.51 -11.92
N SER A 329 -11.70 -27.46 -11.15
CA SER A 329 -11.69 -27.82 -9.72
C SER A 329 -12.09 -26.65 -8.82
N ILE A 330 -12.68 -26.96 -7.66
CA ILE A 330 -13.01 -26.00 -6.61
C ILE A 330 -11.93 -26.07 -5.53
N LEU A 331 -11.07 -25.06 -5.49
CA LEU A 331 -9.88 -24.94 -4.64
C LEU A 331 -9.84 -23.54 -3.99
N SER A 332 -11.00 -22.97 -3.66
CA SER A 332 -11.07 -21.67 -3.00
C SER A 332 -10.48 -21.73 -1.59
N GLY A 333 -9.72 -20.70 -1.22
CA GLY A 333 -9.06 -20.58 0.07
C GLY A 333 -7.95 -21.62 0.36
N THR A 334 -7.54 -22.42 -0.63
CA THR A 334 -6.46 -23.40 -0.43
C THR A 334 -5.11 -22.72 -0.22
N ASP A 335 -4.21 -23.38 0.50
CA ASP A 335 -2.82 -22.97 0.62
C ASP A 335 -1.96 -23.75 -0.38
N PHE A 336 -1.54 -23.09 -1.45
CA PHE A 336 -0.55 -23.54 -2.44
C PHE A 336 0.74 -22.70 -2.35
N SER A 337 0.99 -22.03 -1.23
CA SER A 337 2.23 -21.30 -1.02
C SER A 337 3.41 -22.20 -1.35
N ASP A 338 4.40 -21.67 -2.07
CA ASP A 338 5.64 -22.39 -2.39
C ASP A 338 5.53 -23.64 -3.26
N SER A 339 4.33 -23.93 -3.77
CA SER A 339 4.09 -25.10 -4.59
C SER A 339 4.76 -24.99 -5.96
N ASN A 340 5.04 -26.15 -6.57
CA ASN A 340 5.43 -26.24 -7.96
C ASN A 340 4.22 -26.72 -8.78
N LEU A 341 3.56 -25.77 -9.45
CA LEU A 341 2.41 -25.96 -10.34
C LEU A 341 2.78 -25.81 -11.82
N LYS A 342 4.07 -25.81 -12.14
CA LYS A 342 4.60 -25.57 -13.48
C LYS A 342 3.96 -26.47 -14.52
N ASN A 343 3.63 -25.91 -15.68
CA ASN A 343 3.04 -26.60 -16.84
C ASN A 343 1.73 -27.36 -16.54
N SER A 344 1.02 -27.06 -15.45
CA SER A 344 -0.24 -27.73 -15.10
C SER A 344 -1.42 -27.19 -15.92
N SER A 345 -2.45 -28.01 -16.11
CA SER A 345 -3.72 -27.60 -16.71
C SER A 345 -4.74 -27.29 -15.62
N MET A 346 -5.13 -26.01 -15.53
CA MET A 346 -5.94 -25.41 -14.47
C MET A 346 -7.03 -24.49 -15.04
N SER A 347 -7.45 -24.69 -16.29
CA SER A 347 -8.52 -23.93 -16.92
C SER A 347 -9.81 -24.01 -16.09
N GLU A 348 -10.50 -22.87 -15.91
CA GLU A 348 -11.74 -22.72 -15.13
C GLU A 348 -11.64 -23.23 -13.68
N VAL A 349 -10.44 -23.28 -13.09
CA VAL A 349 -10.26 -23.57 -11.67
C VAL A 349 -10.76 -22.41 -10.81
N ASP A 350 -11.34 -22.71 -9.66
CA ASP A 350 -11.65 -21.72 -8.63
C ASP A 350 -10.54 -21.70 -7.57
N PHE A 351 -9.68 -20.70 -7.65
CA PHE A 351 -8.63 -20.33 -6.69
C PHE A 351 -8.99 -19.04 -5.91
N SER A 352 -10.26 -18.66 -5.83
CA SER A 352 -10.62 -17.44 -5.09
C SER A 352 -10.12 -17.52 -3.63
N TYR A 353 -9.47 -16.44 -3.19
CA TYR A 353 -8.84 -16.31 -1.86
C TYR A 353 -7.78 -17.37 -1.52
N ALA A 354 -7.25 -18.11 -2.50
CA ALA A 354 -6.15 -19.05 -2.26
C ALA A 354 -4.83 -18.32 -1.95
N ASP A 355 -3.99 -18.94 -1.15
CA ASP A 355 -2.58 -18.56 -1.00
C ASP A 355 -1.76 -19.29 -2.07
N LEU A 356 -1.14 -18.56 -2.97
CA LEU A 356 -0.24 -19.01 -4.03
C LEU A 356 1.11 -18.27 -3.91
N THR A 357 1.41 -17.72 -2.73
CA THR A 357 2.60 -16.91 -2.49
C THR A 357 3.84 -17.74 -2.85
N ASN A 358 4.68 -17.16 -3.71
CA ASN A 358 5.87 -17.76 -4.28
C ASN A 358 5.73 -19.10 -5.01
N ALA A 359 4.52 -19.51 -5.40
CA ALA A 359 4.32 -20.72 -6.19
C ALA A 359 4.94 -20.57 -7.60
N ASP A 360 5.45 -21.67 -8.16
CA ASP A 360 5.85 -21.74 -9.58
C ASP A 360 4.66 -22.20 -10.41
N LEU A 361 3.98 -21.26 -11.08
CA LEU A 361 2.91 -21.50 -12.05
C LEU A 361 3.40 -21.34 -13.50
N SER A 362 4.71 -21.36 -13.74
CA SER A 362 5.26 -21.05 -15.06
C SER A 362 4.74 -22.03 -16.13
N GLY A 363 4.37 -21.49 -17.29
CA GLY A 363 3.84 -22.29 -18.42
C GLY A 363 2.48 -22.97 -18.19
N SER A 364 1.77 -22.65 -17.10
CA SER A 364 0.46 -23.26 -16.82
C SER A 364 -0.69 -22.68 -17.65
N ASP A 365 -1.76 -23.46 -17.79
CA ASP A 365 -3.02 -23.00 -18.41
C ASP A 365 -4.06 -22.66 -17.35
N LEU A 366 -4.39 -21.38 -17.20
CA LEU A 366 -5.33 -20.78 -16.26
C LEU A 366 -6.49 -20.08 -17.00
N LEU A 367 -6.79 -20.51 -18.24
CA LEU A 367 -7.88 -19.93 -19.05
C LEU A 367 -9.19 -19.91 -18.26
N GLY A 368 -9.77 -18.72 -18.07
CA GLY A 368 -11.04 -18.53 -17.36
C GLY A 368 -11.01 -18.87 -15.86
N ALA A 369 -9.83 -19.00 -15.25
CA ALA A 369 -9.71 -19.28 -13.82
C ALA A 369 -10.27 -18.13 -12.96
N ASN A 370 -10.84 -18.46 -11.80
CA ASN A 370 -11.24 -17.51 -10.78
C ASN A 370 -10.14 -17.38 -9.72
N LEU A 371 -9.50 -16.23 -9.64
CA LEU A 371 -8.38 -15.89 -8.75
C LEU A 371 -8.71 -14.65 -7.90
N VAL A 372 -9.99 -14.31 -7.76
CA VAL A 372 -10.45 -13.14 -7.00
C VAL A 372 -9.89 -13.19 -5.57
N GLY A 373 -9.20 -12.12 -5.17
CA GLY A 373 -8.64 -11.97 -3.83
C GLY A 373 -7.53 -12.97 -3.45
N ALA A 374 -7.01 -13.77 -4.39
CA ALA A 374 -5.91 -14.70 -4.12
C ALA A 374 -4.60 -13.95 -3.81
N ASP A 375 -3.70 -14.58 -3.04
CA ASP A 375 -2.35 -14.08 -2.81
C ASP A 375 -1.36 -14.79 -3.73
N LEU A 376 -0.80 -14.08 -4.70
CA LEU A 376 0.22 -14.56 -5.65
C LEU A 376 1.55 -13.82 -5.47
N GLU A 377 1.81 -13.26 -4.29
CA GLU A 377 3.01 -12.47 -4.08
C GLU A 377 4.28 -13.28 -4.35
N GLY A 378 5.12 -12.78 -5.25
CA GLY A 378 6.38 -13.45 -5.63
C GLY A 378 6.21 -14.74 -6.43
N ALA A 379 4.99 -15.09 -6.85
CA ALA A 379 4.75 -16.25 -7.70
C ALA A 379 5.38 -16.09 -9.09
N ASP A 380 5.69 -17.21 -9.74
CA ASP A 380 6.15 -17.24 -11.12
C ASP A 380 5.00 -17.67 -12.05
N LEU A 381 4.41 -16.71 -12.77
CA LEU A 381 3.39 -16.91 -13.82
C LEU A 381 3.99 -16.75 -15.22
N SER A 382 5.31 -16.83 -15.37
CA SER A 382 5.92 -16.63 -16.69
C SER A 382 5.45 -17.67 -17.69
N ASN A 383 5.12 -17.23 -18.90
CA ASN A 383 4.56 -18.05 -19.98
C ASN A 383 3.17 -18.68 -19.68
N ALA A 384 2.50 -18.31 -18.59
CA ALA A 384 1.17 -18.83 -18.27
C ALA A 384 0.08 -18.22 -19.16
N ASN A 385 -1.01 -18.96 -19.37
CA ASN A 385 -2.21 -18.48 -20.06
C ASN A 385 -3.31 -18.12 -19.05
N LEU A 386 -3.52 -16.84 -18.80
CA LEU A 386 -4.55 -16.29 -17.91
C LEU A 386 -5.73 -15.68 -18.67
N SER A 387 -5.88 -15.95 -19.97
CA SER A 387 -6.91 -15.31 -20.79
C SER A 387 -8.31 -15.51 -20.16
N GLY A 388 -9.08 -14.43 -20.03
CA GLY A 388 -10.41 -14.43 -19.41
C GLY A 388 -10.45 -14.76 -17.91
N ALA A 389 -9.31 -14.90 -17.23
CA ALA A 389 -9.27 -15.11 -15.79
C ALA A 389 -9.72 -13.87 -15.01
N ASP A 390 -10.17 -14.09 -13.78
CA ASP A 390 -10.58 -13.02 -12.85
C ASP A 390 -9.61 -12.91 -11.68
N LEU A 391 -8.73 -11.91 -11.70
CA LEU A 391 -7.75 -11.60 -10.65
C LEU A 391 -8.15 -10.35 -9.84
N SER A 392 -9.43 -9.98 -9.85
CA SER A 392 -9.89 -8.77 -9.18
C SER A 392 -9.51 -8.79 -7.69
N GLY A 393 -8.84 -7.74 -7.22
CA GLY A 393 -8.37 -7.60 -5.84
C GLY A 393 -7.25 -8.54 -5.39
N ALA A 394 -6.68 -9.35 -6.29
CA ALA A 394 -5.58 -10.26 -5.95
C ALA A 394 -4.27 -9.52 -5.61
N ASN A 395 -3.41 -10.17 -4.83
CA ASN A 395 -2.06 -9.69 -4.51
C ASN A 395 -1.02 -10.30 -5.46
N LEU A 396 -0.54 -9.53 -6.44
CA LEU A 396 0.50 -9.90 -7.42
C LEU A 396 1.79 -9.08 -7.23
N LYS A 397 2.09 -8.66 -6.00
CA LYS A 397 3.35 -7.97 -5.71
C LYS A 397 4.53 -8.87 -6.04
N ASN A 398 5.57 -8.32 -6.66
CA ASN A 398 6.82 -9.04 -7.01
C ASN A 398 6.62 -10.28 -7.90
N THR A 399 5.45 -10.44 -8.54
CA THR A 399 5.12 -11.62 -9.37
C THR A 399 5.82 -11.52 -10.72
N ASN A 400 6.31 -12.66 -11.23
CA ASN A 400 6.88 -12.76 -12.57
C ASN A 400 5.78 -13.13 -13.58
N LEU A 401 5.34 -12.19 -14.40
CA LEU A 401 4.32 -12.35 -15.45
C LEU A 401 4.92 -12.35 -16.87
N LYS A 402 6.24 -12.54 -17.01
CA LYS A 402 6.93 -12.48 -18.31
C LYS A 402 6.32 -13.41 -19.36
N ASN A 403 6.09 -12.90 -20.56
CA ASN A 403 5.53 -13.68 -21.68
C ASN A 403 4.16 -14.33 -21.41
N SER A 404 3.42 -13.87 -20.38
CA SER A 404 2.09 -14.40 -20.09
C SER A 404 1.03 -13.88 -21.08
N LYS A 405 -0.08 -14.62 -21.19
CA LYS A 405 -1.27 -14.20 -21.96
C LYS A 405 -2.36 -13.75 -21.00
N LEU A 406 -2.77 -12.49 -21.12
CA LEU A 406 -3.73 -11.83 -20.25
C LEU A 406 -4.94 -11.31 -21.03
N PHE A 407 -5.26 -11.87 -22.20
CA PHE A 407 -6.39 -11.40 -23.02
C PHE A 407 -7.71 -11.36 -22.24
N GLY A 408 -8.36 -10.19 -22.17
CA GLY A 408 -9.64 -10.02 -21.47
C GLY A 408 -9.61 -10.34 -19.97
N THR A 409 -8.44 -10.38 -19.36
CA THR A 409 -8.28 -10.68 -17.93
C THR A 409 -8.81 -9.54 -17.08
N LYS A 410 -9.49 -9.84 -15.97
CA LYS A 410 -9.92 -8.82 -15.01
C LYS A 410 -8.87 -8.64 -13.93
N LEU A 411 -8.27 -7.45 -13.85
CA LEU A 411 -7.24 -7.06 -12.89
C LEU A 411 -7.69 -5.82 -12.09
N PHE A 412 -9.01 -5.67 -11.90
CA PHE A 412 -9.57 -4.54 -11.19
C PHE A 412 -9.10 -4.55 -9.72
N GLY A 413 -8.49 -3.45 -9.27
CA GLY A 413 -8.01 -3.31 -7.89
C GLY A 413 -6.88 -4.27 -7.50
N THR A 414 -6.26 -4.96 -8.46
CA THR A 414 -5.15 -5.89 -8.22
C THR A 414 -3.89 -5.13 -7.76
N LYS A 415 -3.10 -5.72 -6.86
CA LYS A 415 -1.79 -5.18 -6.45
C LYS A 415 -0.69 -5.80 -7.32
N LEU A 416 0.00 -5.02 -8.13
CA LEU A 416 1.04 -5.42 -9.09
C LEU A 416 2.38 -4.71 -8.82
N GLU A 417 2.61 -4.31 -7.57
CA GLU A 417 3.82 -3.56 -7.20
C GLU A 417 5.07 -4.39 -7.50
N ASN A 418 6.04 -3.82 -8.23
CA ASN A 418 7.24 -4.50 -8.72
C ASN A 418 6.99 -5.78 -9.56
N ALA A 419 5.77 -6.02 -10.04
CA ALA A 419 5.48 -7.15 -10.91
C ALA A 419 6.18 -6.99 -12.26
N ASP A 420 6.68 -8.08 -12.83
CA ASP A 420 7.36 -8.08 -14.12
C ASP A 420 6.46 -8.62 -15.22
N LEU A 421 5.82 -7.72 -15.97
CA LEU A 421 4.92 -8.04 -17.08
C LEU A 421 5.65 -8.07 -18.43
N SER A 422 6.98 -8.04 -18.46
CA SER A 422 7.72 -7.87 -19.72
C SER A 422 7.27 -8.87 -20.79
N PHE A 423 7.02 -8.39 -22.01
CA PHE A 423 6.58 -9.20 -23.15
C PHE A 423 5.19 -9.88 -23.00
N SER A 424 4.41 -9.53 -21.98
CA SER A 424 3.04 -10.07 -21.83
C SER A 424 2.06 -9.50 -22.87
N GLN A 425 1.02 -10.29 -23.18
CA GLN A 425 -0.05 -9.90 -24.09
C GLN A 425 -1.29 -9.52 -23.28
N ILE A 426 -1.70 -8.25 -23.31
CA ILE A 426 -2.72 -7.71 -22.40
C ILE A 426 -3.98 -7.20 -23.09
N ASP A 427 -4.24 -7.61 -24.33
CA ASP A 427 -5.32 -7.05 -25.14
C ASP A 427 -6.69 -7.24 -24.46
N GLY A 428 -7.40 -6.14 -24.21
CA GLY A 428 -8.68 -6.14 -23.50
C GLY A 428 -8.59 -6.41 -21.99
N ALA A 429 -7.39 -6.50 -21.41
CA ALA A 429 -7.22 -6.67 -19.98
C ALA A 429 -7.62 -5.40 -19.22
N ASN A 430 -8.31 -5.58 -18.09
CA ASN A 430 -8.82 -4.48 -17.29
C ASN A 430 -7.98 -4.27 -16.03
N PHE A 431 -7.09 -3.27 -16.04
CA PHE A 431 -6.25 -2.85 -14.92
C PHE A 431 -6.83 -1.67 -14.13
N SER A 432 -8.10 -1.30 -14.33
CA SER A 432 -8.68 -0.12 -13.68
C SER A 432 -8.57 -0.24 -12.14
N GLY A 433 -8.11 0.82 -11.49
CA GLY A 433 -7.89 0.87 -10.04
C GLY A 433 -6.78 -0.04 -9.49
N SER A 434 -6.01 -0.71 -10.35
CA SER A 434 -4.88 -1.56 -9.91
C SER A 434 -3.70 -0.72 -9.40
N ILE A 435 -2.88 -1.31 -8.53
CA ILE A 435 -1.66 -0.70 -7.98
C ILE A 435 -0.46 -1.31 -8.67
N MET A 436 0.05 -0.70 -9.73
CA MET A 436 1.15 -1.16 -10.58
C MET A 436 2.48 -0.40 -10.34
N HIS A 437 2.65 0.14 -9.14
CA HIS A 437 3.85 0.87 -8.72
C HIS A 437 5.14 0.11 -9.07
N LYS A 438 6.09 0.75 -9.76
CA LYS A 438 7.38 0.16 -10.17
C LYS A 438 7.26 -1.14 -10.99
N SER A 439 6.10 -1.41 -11.59
CA SER A 439 5.94 -2.58 -12.46
C SER A 439 6.86 -2.48 -13.69
N ILE A 440 7.38 -3.62 -14.11
CA ILE A 440 8.26 -3.72 -15.27
C ILE A 440 7.39 -4.06 -16.49
N LEU A 441 7.27 -3.10 -17.40
CA LEU A 441 6.40 -3.19 -18.57
C LEU A 441 7.18 -3.34 -19.89
N THR A 442 8.44 -3.79 -19.85
CA THR A 442 9.32 -3.85 -21.03
C THR A 442 8.65 -4.57 -22.19
N GLU A 443 8.57 -3.92 -23.37
CA GLU A 443 7.94 -4.47 -24.58
C GLU A 443 6.46 -4.91 -24.45
N VAL A 444 5.72 -4.34 -23.49
CA VAL A 444 4.27 -4.53 -23.37
C VAL A 444 3.53 -3.49 -24.21
N ASN A 445 2.60 -3.93 -25.06
CA ASN A 445 1.67 -3.04 -25.75
C ASN A 445 0.51 -2.65 -24.83
N LEU A 446 0.38 -1.37 -24.51
CA LEU A 446 -0.64 -0.85 -23.59
C LEU A 446 -1.92 -0.36 -24.30
N SER A 447 -1.95 -0.31 -25.64
CA SER A 447 -3.03 0.36 -26.40
C SER A 447 -4.44 -0.16 -26.12
N ASP A 448 -4.57 -1.45 -25.85
CA ASP A 448 -5.87 -2.13 -25.71
C ASP A 448 -6.21 -2.50 -24.26
N GLY A 449 -5.42 -2.03 -23.29
CA GLY A 449 -5.69 -2.19 -21.86
C GLY A 449 -6.56 -1.06 -21.28
N PHE A 450 -7.26 -1.34 -20.19
CA PHE A 450 -8.02 -0.34 -19.42
C PHE A 450 -7.24 0.04 -18.17
N PHE A 451 -6.92 1.33 -17.99
CA PHE A 451 -6.04 1.82 -16.90
C PHE A 451 -6.66 2.95 -16.09
N GLU A 452 -7.98 3.13 -16.14
CA GLU A 452 -8.66 4.20 -15.40
C GLU A 452 -8.44 4.03 -13.89
N GLY A 453 -7.91 5.07 -13.24
CA GLY A 453 -7.60 5.04 -11.80
C GLY A 453 -6.44 4.12 -11.41
N ALA A 454 -5.71 3.53 -12.36
CA ALA A 454 -4.56 2.67 -12.05
C ALA A 454 -3.38 3.51 -11.53
N ASP A 455 -2.62 2.98 -10.59
CA ASP A 455 -1.37 3.57 -10.10
C ASP A 455 -0.16 2.94 -10.81
N LEU A 456 0.39 3.63 -11.79
CA LEU A 456 1.62 3.23 -12.47
C LEU A 456 2.83 4.05 -12.01
N SER A 457 2.83 4.58 -10.78
CA SER A 457 3.94 5.41 -10.32
C SER A 457 5.30 4.73 -10.51
N PHE A 458 6.30 5.50 -10.95
CA PHE A 458 7.65 5.04 -11.29
C PHE A 458 7.77 4.07 -12.48
N ALA A 459 6.70 3.84 -13.24
CA ALA A 459 6.78 3.01 -14.44
C ALA A 459 7.66 3.65 -15.52
N LYS A 460 8.32 2.82 -16.34
CA LYS A 460 9.09 3.25 -17.51
C LYS A 460 8.28 3.08 -18.79
N LEU A 461 7.73 4.20 -19.26
CA LEU A 461 6.87 4.30 -20.43
C LEU A 461 7.50 5.15 -21.56
N ASN A 462 8.81 5.37 -21.50
CA ASN A 462 9.58 6.09 -22.50
C ASN A 462 9.56 5.37 -23.87
N ASP A 463 9.61 6.16 -24.94
CA ASP A 463 9.69 5.72 -26.34
C ASP A 463 8.49 4.85 -26.81
N ARG A 464 7.32 4.99 -26.17
CA ARG A 464 6.12 4.18 -26.48
C ARG A 464 5.05 4.91 -27.25
N ASN A 465 4.30 4.16 -28.07
CA ASN A 465 3.01 4.61 -28.58
C ASN A 465 1.91 4.31 -27.55
N LEU A 466 1.39 5.37 -26.96
CA LEU A 466 0.30 5.40 -26.00
C LEU A 466 -0.86 6.27 -26.52
N SER A 467 -0.97 6.41 -27.84
CA SER A 467 -2.03 7.20 -28.45
C SER A 467 -3.40 6.62 -28.09
N ASN A 468 -4.36 7.51 -27.77
CA ASN A 468 -5.72 7.16 -27.36
C ASN A 468 -5.84 6.38 -26.04
N ILE A 469 -4.75 6.20 -25.29
CA ILE A 469 -4.80 5.48 -24.01
C ILE A 469 -5.70 6.21 -23.01
N LYS A 470 -6.37 5.44 -22.14
CA LYS A 470 -7.24 5.97 -21.09
C LYS A 470 -6.59 5.84 -19.72
N PHE A 471 -6.00 6.94 -19.28
CA PHE A 471 -5.41 7.14 -17.96
C PHE A 471 -6.22 8.12 -17.10
N HIS A 472 -7.53 8.27 -17.36
CA HIS A 472 -8.40 9.08 -16.53
C HIS A 472 -8.30 8.65 -15.05
N ASN A 473 -8.10 9.61 -14.14
CA ASN A 473 -7.84 9.41 -12.71
C ASN A 473 -6.59 8.57 -12.37
N ALA A 474 -5.74 8.21 -13.32
CA ALA A 474 -4.57 7.37 -13.06
C ALA A 474 -3.53 8.11 -12.20
N ILE A 475 -2.79 7.36 -11.39
CA ILE A 475 -1.63 7.85 -10.65
C ILE A 475 -0.38 7.50 -11.47
N LEU A 476 0.30 8.52 -11.98
CA LEU A 476 1.39 8.43 -12.95
C LEU A 476 2.62 9.21 -12.45
N ARG A 477 2.81 9.23 -11.13
CA ARG A 477 3.85 10.01 -10.48
C ARG A 477 5.23 9.42 -10.78
N ASP A 478 6.22 10.27 -11.05
CA ASP A 478 7.59 9.87 -11.39
C ASP A 478 7.67 8.86 -12.55
N VAL A 479 6.64 8.82 -13.40
CA VAL A 479 6.65 7.99 -14.62
C VAL A 479 7.57 8.64 -15.64
N ASP A 480 8.37 7.81 -16.31
CA ASP A 480 9.16 8.23 -17.45
C ASP A 480 8.33 8.08 -18.73
N PHE A 481 7.93 9.20 -19.32
CA PHE A 481 7.25 9.33 -20.61
C PHE A 481 8.17 9.98 -21.67
N THR A 482 9.49 9.95 -21.49
CA THR A 482 10.43 10.55 -22.45
C THR A 482 10.18 10.01 -23.86
N ASN A 483 10.02 10.92 -24.85
CA ASN A 483 9.69 10.60 -26.25
C ASN A 483 8.39 9.78 -26.47
N ALA A 484 7.51 9.65 -25.48
CA ALA A 484 6.27 8.89 -25.64
C ALA A 484 5.25 9.64 -26.50
N ASP A 485 4.48 8.89 -27.31
CA ASP A 485 3.33 9.40 -28.05
C ASP A 485 2.05 9.20 -27.24
N LEU A 486 1.55 10.26 -26.62
CA LEU A 486 0.32 10.33 -25.85
C LEU A 486 -0.77 11.10 -26.63
N SER A 487 -0.69 11.14 -27.96
CA SER A 487 -1.68 11.85 -28.77
C SER A 487 -3.10 11.31 -28.55
N ASN A 488 -4.05 12.22 -28.36
CA ASN A 488 -5.45 11.93 -28.06
C ASN A 488 -5.67 11.07 -26.79
N ALA A 489 -4.67 10.93 -25.92
CA ALA A 489 -4.83 10.23 -24.65
C ALA A 489 -5.84 10.95 -23.75
N ASP A 490 -6.57 10.19 -22.94
CA ASP A 490 -7.37 10.74 -21.84
C ASP A 490 -6.59 10.63 -20.53
N LEU A 491 -6.06 11.76 -20.09
CA LEU A 491 -5.28 11.94 -18.87
C LEU A 491 -6.02 12.86 -17.88
N SER A 492 -7.32 13.06 -18.08
CA SER A 492 -8.10 13.96 -17.24
C SER A 492 -8.08 13.51 -15.79
N ASN A 493 -7.82 14.46 -14.88
CA ASN A 493 -7.61 14.22 -13.46
C ASN A 493 -6.47 13.23 -13.13
N ALA A 494 -5.54 12.95 -14.04
CA ALA A 494 -4.39 12.10 -13.75
C ALA A 494 -3.31 12.84 -12.92
N TYR A 495 -2.45 12.07 -12.24
CA TYR A 495 -1.44 12.56 -11.31
C TYR A 495 -0.05 12.29 -11.86
N LEU A 496 0.52 13.26 -12.57
CA LEU A 496 1.84 13.20 -13.19
C LEU A 496 2.87 14.02 -12.39
N ASN A 497 2.71 14.11 -11.07
CA ASN A 497 3.68 14.81 -10.23
C ASN A 497 5.08 14.19 -10.42
N SER A 498 6.09 15.04 -10.61
CA SER A 498 7.49 14.66 -10.86
C SER A 498 7.74 13.74 -12.06
N ALA A 499 6.74 13.54 -12.93
CA ALA A 499 6.90 12.73 -14.13
C ALA A 499 7.88 13.40 -15.13
N THR A 500 8.58 12.60 -15.91
CA THR A 500 9.48 13.08 -16.97
C THR A 500 8.76 12.94 -18.31
N LEU A 501 8.43 14.04 -18.98
CA LEU A 501 7.73 14.06 -20.26
C LEU A 501 8.59 14.68 -21.37
N ILE A 502 9.91 14.63 -21.26
CA ILE A 502 10.81 15.29 -22.22
C ILE A 502 10.53 14.79 -23.64
N ASN A 503 10.24 15.72 -24.56
CA ASN A 503 9.85 15.46 -25.96
C ASN A 503 8.56 14.62 -26.14
N ALA A 504 7.71 14.48 -25.13
CA ALA A 504 6.46 13.75 -25.26
C ALA A 504 5.46 14.48 -26.19
N ASN A 505 4.72 13.71 -26.98
CA ASN A 505 3.64 14.21 -27.84
C ASN A 505 2.29 14.10 -27.12
N LEU A 506 1.67 15.22 -26.77
CA LEU A 506 0.36 15.30 -26.11
C LEU A 506 -0.68 15.99 -27.00
N GLN A 507 -0.51 15.95 -28.32
CA GLN A 507 -1.44 16.55 -29.26
C GLN A 507 -2.86 16.01 -29.08
N GLY A 508 -3.84 16.90 -28.95
CA GLY A 508 -5.24 16.54 -28.78
C GLY A 508 -5.59 15.81 -27.48
N ALA A 509 -4.64 15.65 -26.55
CA ALA A 509 -4.88 14.94 -25.28
C ALA A 509 -5.86 15.70 -24.39
N ASN A 510 -6.70 14.95 -23.67
CA ASN A 510 -7.55 15.49 -22.62
C ASN A 510 -6.75 15.56 -21.30
N LEU A 511 -6.33 16.76 -20.92
CA LEU A 511 -5.52 17.03 -19.72
C LEU A 511 -6.30 17.84 -18.68
N PHE A 512 -7.63 17.82 -18.76
CA PHE A 512 -8.47 18.59 -17.86
C PHE A 512 -8.19 18.20 -16.40
N SER A 513 -7.84 19.18 -15.57
CA SER A 513 -7.54 19.00 -14.14
C SER A 513 -6.38 18.03 -13.83
N THR A 514 -5.47 17.82 -14.78
CA THR A 514 -4.27 17.00 -14.59
C THR A 514 -3.24 17.68 -13.69
N ASP A 515 -2.60 16.92 -12.81
CA ASP A 515 -1.51 17.37 -11.94
C ASP A 515 -0.15 17.10 -12.59
N PHE A 516 0.57 18.15 -12.94
CA PHE A 516 1.94 18.13 -13.47
C PHE A 516 2.97 18.66 -12.48
N GLY A 517 2.66 18.84 -11.18
CA GLY A 517 3.57 19.49 -10.24
C GLY A 517 4.95 18.83 -10.24
N GLY A 518 6.04 19.60 -10.31
CA GLY A 518 7.41 19.05 -10.37
C GLY A 518 7.79 18.30 -11.65
N ALA A 519 6.87 18.10 -12.60
CA ALA A 519 7.14 17.38 -13.84
C ALA A 519 8.13 18.13 -14.75
N ASP A 520 8.93 17.38 -15.52
CA ASP A 520 9.73 17.93 -16.61
C ASP A 520 8.95 17.87 -17.93
N LEU A 521 8.50 19.04 -18.40
CA LEU A 521 7.71 19.22 -19.62
C LEU A 521 8.55 19.83 -20.76
N THR A 522 9.88 19.66 -20.73
CA THR A 522 10.78 20.19 -21.76
C THR A 522 10.42 19.64 -23.15
N ASN A 523 10.23 20.53 -24.13
CA ASN A 523 9.87 20.23 -25.52
C ASN A 523 8.55 19.44 -25.70
N VAL A 524 7.61 19.51 -24.76
CA VAL A 524 6.30 18.85 -24.90
C VAL A 524 5.42 19.57 -25.92
N ASP A 525 4.72 18.80 -26.75
CA ASP A 525 3.72 19.31 -27.69
C ASP A 525 2.29 19.16 -27.15
N PHE A 526 1.66 20.28 -26.80
CA PHE A 526 0.28 20.38 -26.32
C PHE A 526 -0.70 20.91 -27.39
N SER A 527 -0.36 20.85 -28.68
CA SER A 527 -1.24 21.39 -29.74
C SER A 527 -2.61 20.72 -29.72
N GLY A 528 -3.68 21.51 -29.62
CA GLY A 528 -5.06 21.00 -29.52
C GLY A 528 -5.44 20.31 -28.21
N ALA A 529 -4.54 20.24 -27.22
CA ALA A 529 -4.82 19.61 -25.93
C ALA A 529 -5.77 20.45 -25.04
N ASP A 530 -6.40 19.81 -24.06
CA ASP A 530 -7.25 20.47 -23.06
C ASP A 530 -6.51 20.68 -21.73
N LEU A 531 -5.87 21.84 -21.55
CA LEU A 531 -5.05 22.20 -20.39
C LEU A 531 -5.80 23.01 -19.33
N ARG A 532 -7.13 22.98 -19.31
CA ARG A 532 -7.90 23.72 -18.29
C ARG A 532 -7.77 23.03 -16.93
N GLN A 533 -7.62 23.83 -15.87
CA GLN A 533 -7.50 23.42 -14.46
C GLN A 533 -6.27 22.57 -14.12
N VAL A 534 -5.25 22.54 -15.00
CA VAL A 534 -4.01 21.81 -14.70
C VAL A 534 -3.26 22.46 -13.54
N TYR A 535 -2.52 21.65 -12.80
CA TYR A 535 -1.63 22.12 -11.75
C TYR A 535 -0.17 21.94 -12.17
N ILE A 536 0.62 23.02 -12.13
CA ILE A 536 1.99 23.05 -12.71
C ILE A 536 3.03 23.66 -11.75
N LYS A 537 2.80 23.59 -10.44
CA LYS A 537 3.76 24.11 -9.45
C LYS A 537 5.10 23.40 -9.57
N ASN A 538 6.19 24.16 -9.59
CA ASN A 538 7.57 23.65 -9.69
C ASN A 538 7.86 22.81 -10.95
N SER A 539 6.94 22.73 -11.91
CA SER A 539 7.17 22.04 -13.18
C SER A 539 8.14 22.82 -14.06
N LYS A 540 8.96 22.10 -14.81
CA LYS A 540 9.87 22.69 -15.80
C LYS A 540 9.15 22.82 -17.14
N LEU A 541 8.92 24.05 -17.58
CA LEU A 541 8.21 24.40 -18.81
C LEU A 541 9.16 25.09 -19.79
N GLU A 542 9.95 24.30 -20.53
CA GLU A 542 10.90 24.79 -21.52
C GLU A 542 10.47 24.37 -22.93
N ASN A 543 10.42 25.31 -23.87
CA ASN A 543 10.10 25.05 -25.29
C ASN A 543 8.79 24.27 -25.54
N ILE A 544 7.77 24.48 -24.70
CA ILE A 544 6.46 23.85 -24.93
C ILE A 544 5.81 24.39 -26.22
N VAL A 545 5.07 23.53 -26.92
CA VAL A 545 4.33 23.90 -28.14
C VAL A 545 2.84 23.92 -27.84
N THR A 546 2.16 25.00 -28.25
CA THR A 546 0.70 25.15 -28.21
C THR A 546 0.20 25.77 -29.52
N ASN A 547 -1.08 25.60 -29.84
CA ASN A 547 -1.69 26.22 -31.03
C ASN A 547 -3.05 26.89 -30.70
N SER A 548 -3.74 27.42 -31.72
CA SER A 548 -5.03 28.10 -31.55
C SER A 548 -6.14 27.21 -31.00
N ASP A 549 -5.98 25.89 -31.09
CA ASP A 549 -6.97 24.90 -30.68
C ASP A 549 -6.71 24.38 -29.26
N THR A 550 -5.52 24.64 -28.70
CA THR A 550 -5.19 24.29 -27.31
C THR A 550 -6.10 25.06 -26.36
N LYS A 551 -6.88 24.35 -25.55
CA LYS A 551 -7.78 24.95 -24.56
C LYS A 551 -7.00 25.23 -23.29
N THR A 552 -6.91 26.50 -22.90
CA THR A 552 -6.25 26.93 -21.67
C THR A 552 -7.21 27.74 -20.81
N ASP A 553 -6.88 27.93 -19.54
CA ASP A 553 -7.56 28.90 -18.68
C ASP A 553 -6.61 30.06 -18.28
N SER A 554 -6.89 30.76 -17.18
CA SER A 554 -6.02 31.84 -16.71
C SER A 554 -4.57 31.41 -16.48
N CYS A 555 -4.30 30.11 -16.26
CA CYS A 555 -2.97 29.56 -16.03
C CYS A 555 -1.94 29.82 -17.12
N PHE A 556 -2.38 29.97 -18.36
CA PHE A 556 -1.51 30.17 -19.53
C PHE A 556 -1.74 31.53 -20.19
N LYS A 557 -2.30 32.49 -19.44
CA LYS A 557 -2.37 33.90 -19.87
C LYS A 557 -1.02 34.56 -19.62
N THR A 558 -0.62 35.47 -20.50
CA THR A 558 0.69 36.16 -20.50
C THR A 558 0.92 37.16 -19.36
N ASP A 559 -0.03 37.29 -18.42
CA ASP A 559 0.09 38.15 -17.26
C ASP A 559 0.73 37.37 -16.11
N ILE A 560 1.88 37.87 -15.66
CA ILE A 560 2.72 37.31 -14.60
C ILE A 560 1.97 36.98 -13.31
N ILE A 561 0.90 37.72 -12.96
CA ILE A 561 0.08 37.46 -11.77
C ILE A 561 -0.71 36.16 -11.96
N ASN A 562 -1.27 35.94 -13.14
CA ASN A 562 -2.01 34.72 -13.45
C ASN A 562 -1.07 33.50 -13.60
N GLU A 563 0.14 33.71 -14.15
CA GLU A 563 1.19 32.68 -14.16
C GLU A 563 1.61 32.26 -12.74
N ILE A 564 1.77 33.23 -11.83
CA ILE A 564 2.11 32.97 -10.43
C ILE A 564 0.95 32.29 -9.69
N ILE A 565 -0.29 32.76 -9.86
CA ILE A 565 -1.48 32.16 -9.23
C ILE A 565 -1.61 30.69 -9.63
N CYS A 566 -1.38 30.36 -10.90
CA CYS A 566 -1.47 28.98 -11.37
C CYS A 566 -0.38 28.06 -10.82
N LYS A 567 0.84 28.59 -10.61
CA LYS A 567 1.91 27.85 -9.95
C LYS A 567 1.64 27.61 -8.45
N ILE A 568 0.66 28.28 -7.86
CA ILE A 568 0.38 28.17 -6.41
C ILE A 568 -0.88 27.37 -6.14
N PHE A 569 -1.92 27.52 -6.96
CA PHE A 569 -3.26 27.05 -6.62
C PHE A 569 -3.57 25.68 -7.23
N ARG A 570 -3.84 24.70 -6.37
CA ARG A 570 -4.37 23.39 -6.75
C ARG A 570 -5.82 23.27 -6.29
N ILE A 571 -6.71 22.91 -7.20
CA ILE A 571 -8.09 22.56 -6.86
C ILE A 571 -8.13 21.05 -6.64
N PHE A 572 -8.34 20.62 -5.40
CA PHE A 572 -8.57 19.21 -5.07
C PHE A 572 -10.06 18.88 -5.24
N THR A 573 -10.36 17.76 -5.91
CA THR A 573 -11.71 17.21 -5.98
C THR A 573 -11.81 16.02 -5.02
N PRO A 574 -13.00 15.62 -4.53
CA PRO A 574 -13.14 14.43 -3.68
C PRO A 574 -12.66 13.13 -4.34
N SER A 575 -12.56 13.09 -5.67
CA SER A 575 -12.03 11.99 -6.48
C SER A 575 -10.51 12.08 -6.70
N SER A 576 -9.86 13.12 -6.19
CA SER A 576 -8.41 13.25 -6.25
C SER A 576 -7.74 12.12 -5.47
N PRO A 577 -6.98 11.19 -6.09
CA PRO A 577 -6.17 10.25 -5.35
C PRO A 577 -5.23 10.99 -4.39
N PRO A 578 -4.83 10.31 -3.31
CA PRO A 578 -3.94 10.90 -2.34
C PRO A 578 -2.66 11.39 -3.06
N TYR A 579 -2.35 12.69 -3.01
CA TYR A 579 -1.12 13.29 -3.56
C TYR A 579 0.09 12.77 -2.80
N GLU A 580 0.89 11.83 -3.35
CA GLU A 580 2.02 11.19 -2.64
C GLU A 580 3.34 11.87 -3.05
N THR A 581 4.00 12.63 -2.19
CA THR A 581 5.38 13.13 -2.42
C THR A 581 6.40 12.03 -2.16
N THR A 582 6.50 11.09 -3.09
CA THR A 582 7.12 9.81 -2.78
C THR A 582 8.65 9.83 -2.78
N ASP A 583 9.35 10.72 -3.46
CA ASP A 583 10.82 10.81 -3.32
C ASP A 583 11.33 12.24 -3.03
N GLU A 584 10.47 13.26 -3.04
CA GLU A 584 10.90 14.63 -2.72
C GLU A 584 11.22 14.82 -1.22
N LEU A 585 10.51 14.12 -0.32
CA LEU A 585 10.79 14.21 1.10
C LEU A 585 12.01 13.36 1.47
N LEU A 586 12.00 12.03 1.37
CA LEU A 586 13.03 11.18 2.01
C LEU A 586 14.48 11.42 1.49
N ASP A 587 14.69 11.54 0.18
CA ASP A 587 16.05 11.67 -0.39
C ASP A 587 16.65 13.08 -0.25
N ASN A 588 15.80 14.10 -0.02
CA ASN A 588 16.22 15.49 0.20
C ASN A 588 15.96 15.98 1.64
N TYR A 589 15.38 15.15 2.51
CA TYR A 589 15.11 15.52 3.89
C TYR A 589 16.40 15.46 4.69
N ILE A 590 16.97 16.65 4.91
CA ILE A 590 18.09 16.83 5.81
C ILE A 590 17.53 16.74 7.23
N LEU A 591 17.94 15.70 7.98
CA LEU A 591 17.59 15.55 9.39
C LEU A 591 17.80 16.87 10.13
N ARG A 592 16.75 17.34 10.80
CA ARG A 592 16.78 18.61 11.53
C ARG A 592 17.68 18.51 12.76
N SER A 593 17.82 17.31 13.34
CA SER A 593 18.75 17.02 14.43
C SER A 593 20.23 17.22 14.06
N ASN A 594 20.60 17.17 12.78
CA ASN A 594 21.97 17.45 12.33
C ASN A 594 22.33 18.96 12.32
N ASN A 595 21.34 19.84 12.49
CA ASN A 595 21.52 21.31 12.45
C ASN A 595 21.42 21.99 13.83
N SER A 596 21.30 21.23 14.93
CA SER A 596 21.18 21.75 16.31
C SER A 596 22.45 21.62 17.14
#